data_AF-A0A957CEV5-F1
#
_entry.id   AF-A0A957CEV5-F1
#
_cell.length_a   1.000
_cell.length_b   1.000
_cell.length_c   1.000
_cell.angle_alpha   90.00
_cell.angle_beta   90.00
_cell.angle_gamma   90.00
#
_symmetry.space_group_name_H-M   'P 1'
#
loop_
_entity.id
_entity.type
_entity.pdbx_description
1 polymer ?
#
loop_
_entity_poly.entity_id
_entity_poly.type
_entity_poly.pdbx_seq_one_letter_code
_entity_poly.pdbx_strand_id
1 'polypeptide(L)'
;MLRIRRYLKPYLLMFTAAVILLFTQANLDLALPDYLSKIVNTGIQQSGVERTVPDAMRQETLDRLTLFLSADEETAVRNAYTLVRPDTFDANQYVETYPLLADEPIYVLNDISREEVDQLSTPIARALLVISALEQAMADPEAAAAMG
;
A
#
# COMPACT_ATOMS: atom_id res chain seq x y z
N MET A 1 3.17 -50.33 27.13
CA MET A 1 3.42 -48.87 27.08
C MET A 1 2.24 -47.99 27.53
N LEU A 2 1.22 -48.52 28.22
CA LEU A 2 0.04 -47.73 28.66
C LEU A 2 0.16 -47.13 30.08
N ARG A 3 1.21 -47.46 30.84
CA ARG A 3 1.40 -46.96 32.22
C ARG A 3 1.65 -45.44 32.27
N ILE A 4 2.21 -44.84 31.21
CA ILE A 4 2.54 -43.40 31.13
C ILE A 4 1.27 -42.52 31.18
N ARG A 5 0.16 -42.99 30.60
CA ARG A 5 -1.11 -42.21 30.58
C ARG A 5 -1.65 -41.91 31.98
N ARG A 6 -1.35 -42.76 32.99
CA ARG A 6 -1.76 -42.54 34.39
C ARG A 6 -0.98 -41.40 35.04
N TYR A 7 0.30 -41.25 34.70
CA TYR A 7 1.17 -40.21 35.23
C TYR A 7 1.02 -38.87 34.48
N LEU A 8 0.60 -38.90 33.21
CA LEU A 8 0.36 -37.69 32.42
C LEU A 8 -0.99 -37.01 32.75
N LYS A 9 -2.00 -37.79 33.18
CA LYS A 9 -3.35 -37.30 33.52
C LYS A 9 -3.38 -36.04 34.43
N PRO A 10 -2.66 -35.98 35.56
CA PRO A 10 -2.68 -34.79 36.43
C PRO A 10 -1.98 -33.58 35.82
N TYR A 11 -1.02 -33.79 34.90
CA TYR A 11 -0.25 -32.72 34.26
C TYR A 11 -0.74 -32.39 32.85
N LEU A 12 -1.91 -32.91 32.44
CA LEU A 12 -2.42 -32.76 31.08
C LEU A 12 -2.55 -31.28 30.68
N LEU A 13 -2.97 -30.42 31.62
CA LEU A 13 -3.08 -28.99 31.39
C LEU A 13 -1.72 -28.34 31.11
N MET A 14 -0.69 -28.65 31.92
CA MET A 14 0.67 -28.15 31.71
C MET A 14 1.27 -28.68 30.40
N PHE A 15 1.01 -29.95 30.08
CA PHE A 15 1.45 -30.57 28.84
C PHE A 15 0.80 -29.90 27.62
N THR A 16 -0.52 -29.70 27.62
CA THR A 16 -1.22 -29.00 26.53
C THR A 16 -0.75 -27.55 26.40
N ALA A 17 -0.55 -26.83 27.52
CA ALA A 17 -0.01 -25.48 27.49
C ALA A 17 1.40 -25.43 26.87
N ALA A 18 2.28 -26.36 27.23
CA ALA A 18 3.61 -26.47 26.63
C ALA A 18 3.53 -26.75 25.13
N VAL A 19 2.64 -27.63 24.68
CA VAL A 19 2.41 -27.88 23.25
C VAL A 19 1.96 -26.61 22.53
N ILE A 20 0.99 -25.86 23.09
CA ILE A 20 0.54 -24.59 22.51
C ILE A 20 1.70 -23.59 22.39
N LEU A 21 2.47 -23.41 23.45
CA LEU A 21 3.62 -22.49 23.45
C LEU A 21 4.67 -22.87 22.41
N LEU A 22 4.93 -24.17 22.20
CA LEU A 22 5.85 -24.64 21.16
C LEU A 22 5.31 -24.33 19.75
N PHE A 23 4.00 -24.49 19.52
CA PHE A 23 3.39 -24.07 18.25
C PHE A 23 3.45 -22.56 18.05
N THR A 24 3.21 -21.77 19.09
CA THR A 24 3.36 -20.31 19.01
C THR A 24 4.80 -19.94 18.68
N GLN A 25 5.78 -20.53 19.34
CA GLN A 25 7.20 -20.30 19.05
C GLN A 25 7.52 -20.63 17.59
N ALA A 26 7.11 -21.78 17.10
CA ALA A 26 7.35 -22.18 15.71
C ALA A 26 6.71 -21.20 14.70
N ASN A 27 5.52 -20.66 14.99
CA ASN A 27 4.90 -19.64 14.16
C ASN A 27 5.66 -18.30 14.20
N LEU A 28 6.17 -17.91 15.37
CA LEU A 28 7.01 -16.70 15.50
C LEU A 28 8.32 -16.85 14.71
N ASP A 29 8.96 -18.01 14.80
CA ASP A 29 10.20 -18.30 14.05
C ASP A 29 9.95 -18.29 12.53
N LEU A 30 8.79 -18.76 12.08
CA LEU A 30 8.41 -18.73 10.66
C LEU A 30 8.06 -17.31 10.17
N ALA A 31 7.58 -16.43 11.05
CA ALA A 31 7.26 -15.03 10.73
C ALA A 31 8.48 -14.08 10.78
N LEU A 32 9.58 -14.47 11.41
CA LEU A 32 10.81 -13.67 11.48
C LEU A 32 11.35 -13.24 10.11
N PRO A 33 11.46 -14.14 9.09
CA PRO A 33 11.87 -13.76 7.75
C PRO A 33 10.97 -12.71 7.10
N ASP A 34 9.66 -12.79 7.32
CA ASP A 34 8.70 -11.82 6.77
C ASP A 34 8.88 -10.43 7.37
N TYR A 35 9.14 -10.35 8.69
CA TYR A 35 9.46 -9.07 9.32
C TYR A 35 10.77 -8.48 8.79
N LEU A 36 11.79 -9.30 8.59
CA LEU A 36 13.05 -8.85 8.00
C LEU A 36 12.86 -8.36 6.55
N SER A 37 12.04 -9.06 5.76
CA SER A 37 11.65 -8.66 4.41
C SER A 37 10.99 -7.28 4.41
N LYS A 38 10.03 -7.03 5.32
CA LYS A 38 9.37 -5.71 5.45
C LYS A 38 10.34 -4.60 5.87
N ILE A 39 11.23 -4.85 6.83
CA ILE A 39 12.22 -3.86 7.27
C ILE A 39 13.13 -3.45 6.10
N VAL A 40 13.57 -4.42 5.31
CA VAL A 40 14.53 -4.16 4.23
C VAL A 40 13.84 -3.60 2.99
N ASN A 41 12.77 -4.22 2.51
CA ASN A 41 12.09 -3.80 1.28
C ASN A 41 11.31 -2.51 1.49
N THR A 42 10.45 -2.47 2.51
CA THR A 42 9.58 -1.32 2.76
C THR A 42 10.32 -0.22 3.54
N GLY A 43 11.06 -0.59 4.59
CA GLY A 43 11.78 0.38 5.41
C GLY A 43 12.99 1.00 4.69
N ILE A 44 13.96 0.18 4.30
CA ILE A 44 15.23 0.69 3.75
C ILE A 44 15.14 0.99 2.25
N GLN A 45 14.70 0.03 1.42
CA GLN A 45 14.72 0.20 -0.03
C GLN A 45 13.66 1.20 -0.52
N GLN A 46 12.43 1.08 -0.01
CA GLN A 46 11.32 1.98 -0.35
C GLN A 46 11.24 3.19 0.59
N SER A 47 12.22 3.39 1.49
CA SER A 47 12.27 4.53 2.42
C SER A 47 10.99 4.76 3.23
N GLY A 48 10.30 3.69 3.61
CA GLY A 48 9.04 3.72 4.35
C GLY A 48 7.78 3.81 3.48
N VAL A 49 7.90 3.79 2.15
CA VAL A 49 6.75 3.80 1.24
C VAL A 49 6.15 2.39 1.17
N GLU A 50 5.07 2.16 1.93
CA GLU A 50 4.39 0.85 1.96
C GLU A 50 3.59 0.54 0.70
N ARG A 51 3.11 1.59 0.01
CA ARG A 51 2.30 1.49 -1.21
C ARG A 51 2.95 2.28 -2.31
N THR A 52 3.15 1.64 -3.46
CA THR A 52 3.76 2.24 -4.66
C THR A 52 2.80 3.19 -5.39
N VAL A 53 1.52 3.21 -5.00
CA VAL A 53 0.49 4.10 -5.55
C VAL A 53 0.16 5.20 -4.55
N PRO A 54 -0.20 6.41 -5.00
CA PRO A 54 -0.60 7.49 -4.09
C PRO A 54 -1.89 7.16 -3.33
N ASP A 55 -1.93 7.38 -2.02
CA ASP A 55 -3.17 7.22 -1.23
C ASP A 55 -4.24 8.25 -1.61
N ALA A 56 -3.82 9.44 -2.03
CA ALA A 56 -4.69 10.44 -2.62
C ALA A 56 -3.99 11.23 -3.73
N MET A 57 -4.75 11.68 -4.72
CA MET A 57 -4.25 12.52 -5.82
C MET A 57 -5.26 13.60 -6.20
N ARG A 58 -4.77 14.72 -6.74
CA ARG A 58 -5.64 15.77 -7.28
C ARG A 58 -6.39 15.25 -8.50
N GLN A 59 -7.59 15.76 -8.73
CA GLN A 59 -8.37 15.44 -9.93
C GLN A 59 -7.58 15.69 -11.22
N GLU A 60 -6.90 16.84 -11.32
CA GLU A 60 -6.09 17.16 -12.50
C GLU A 60 -4.96 16.14 -12.72
N THR A 61 -4.33 15.65 -11.66
CA THR A 61 -3.27 14.64 -11.75
C THR A 61 -3.83 13.32 -12.27
N LEU A 62 -5.02 12.90 -11.83
CA LEU A 62 -5.66 11.68 -12.33
C LEU A 62 -6.06 11.84 -13.80
N ASP A 63 -6.61 12.99 -14.19
CA ASP A 63 -6.99 13.25 -15.58
C ASP A 63 -5.78 13.21 -16.52
N ARG A 64 -4.65 13.83 -16.12
CA ARG A 64 -3.38 13.72 -16.87
C ARG A 64 -2.87 12.28 -16.91
N LEU A 65 -3.00 11.53 -15.82
CA LEU A 65 -2.55 10.15 -15.70
C LEU A 65 -3.28 9.24 -16.69
N THR A 66 -4.59 9.42 -16.86
CA THR A 66 -5.40 8.63 -17.80
C THR A 66 -4.97 8.76 -19.26
N LEU A 67 -4.30 9.86 -19.64
CA LEU A 67 -3.79 10.03 -21.01
C LEU A 67 -2.67 9.04 -21.39
N PHE A 68 -2.00 8.45 -20.40
CA PHE A 68 -0.89 7.53 -20.59
C PHE A 68 -1.25 6.08 -20.28
N LEU A 69 -2.52 5.80 -19.95
CA LEU A 69 -3.04 4.47 -19.66
C LEU A 69 -3.78 3.88 -20.87
N SER A 70 -3.82 2.55 -20.95
CA SER A 70 -4.77 1.85 -21.81
C SER A 70 -6.20 1.93 -21.25
N ALA A 71 -7.22 1.69 -22.09
CA ALA A 71 -8.62 1.75 -21.65
C ALA A 71 -8.94 0.78 -20.49
N ASP A 72 -8.30 -0.39 -20.46
CA ASP A 72 -8.45 -1.38 -19.39
C ASP A 72 -7.81 -0.88 -18.08
N GLU A 73 -6.59 -0.31 -18.17
CA GLU A 73 -5.88 0.26 -17.02
C GLU A 73 -6.59 1.50 -16.47
N GLU A 74 -7.10 2.37 -17.34
CA GLU A 74 -7.89 3.54 -16.93
C GLU A 74 -9.12 3.11 -16.12
N THR A 75 -9.84 2.09 -16.60
CA THR A 75 -11.01 1.57 -15.90
C THR A 75 -10.64 1.02 -14.52
N ALA A 76 -9.54 0.26 -14.44
CA ALA A 76 -9.04 -0.28 -13.19
C ALA A 76 -8.67 0.84 -12.19
N VAL A 77 -7.96 1.88 -12.64
CA VAL A 77 -7.61 3.03 -11.81
C VAL A 77 -8.87 3.78 -11.37
N ARG A 78 -9.80 4.10 -12.27
CA ARG A 78 -11.03 4.83 -11.89
C ARG A 78 -11.92 4.07 -10.91
N ASN A 79 -11.89 2.74 -10.92
CA ASN A 79 -12.61 1.91 -9.95
C ASN A 79 -11.89 1.84 -8.58
N ALA A 80 -10.57 1.96 -8.58
CA ALA A 80 -9.75 1.90 -7.38
C ALA A 80 -9.78 3.21 -6.57
N TYR A 81 -10.17 4.33 -7.17
CA TYR A 81 -10.22 5.63 -6.51
C TYR A 81 -11.65 6.18 -6.43
N THR A 82 -11.98 6.79 -5.29
CA THR A 82 -13.25 7.50 -5.08
C THR A 82 -13.03 9.00 -5.11
N LEU A 83 -13.87 9.71 -5.88
CA LEU A 83 -13.84 11.17 -5.96
C LEU A 83 -14.47 11.77 -4.69
N VAL A 84 -13.68 12.48 -3.90
CA VAL A 84 -14.15 13.25 -2.75
C VAL A 84 -14.13 14.72 -3.12
N ARG A 85 -15.28 15.39 -2.96
CA ARG A 85 -15.44 16.82 -3.23
C ARG A 85 -15.44 17.64 -1.94
N PRO A 86 -15.01 18.92 -2.00
CA PRO A 86 -15.28 19.87 -0.92
C PRO A 86 -16.77 19.89 -0.59
N ASP A 87 -17.10 20.04 0.70
CA ASP A 87 -18.46 20.10 1.26
C ASP A 87 -19.30 18.81 1.25
N THR A 88 -18.72 17.65 0.94
CA THR A 88 -19.41 16.35 1.11
C THR A 88 -19.25 15.81 2.54
N PHE A 89 -20.21 15.01 3.05
CA PHE A 89 -20.08 14.37 4.37
C PHE A 89 -18.79 13.54 4.50
N ASP A 90 -18.39 12.90 3.39
CA ASP A 90 -17.16 12.12 3.28
C ASP A 90 -15.88 12.97 3.31
N ALA A 91 -15.96 14.29 3.09
CA ALA A 91 -14.81 15.18 3.16
C ALA A 91 -14.34 15.38 4.60
N ASN A 92 -15.25 15.35 5.58
CA ASN A 92 -14.90 15.55 7.00
C ASN A 92 -13.89 14.51 7.52
N GLN A 93 -13.83 13.32 6.92
CA GLN A 93 -12.87 12.27 7.31
C GLN A 93 -11.46 12.52 6.72
N TYR A 94 -11.35 13.36 5.68
CA TYR A 94 -10.12 13.56 4.91
C TYR A 94 -9.57 14.99 5.00
N VAL A 95 -10.36 15.98 5.41
CA VAL A 95 -9.95 17.40 5.50
C VAL A 95 -8.78 17.61 6.48
N GLU A 96 -8.68 16.84 7.55
CA GLU A 96 -7.53 16.93 8.48
C GLU A 96 -6.22 16.40 7.87
N THR A 97 -6.31 15.35 7.06
CA THR A 97 -5.14 14.71 6.42
C THR A 97 -4.74 15.42 5.12
N TYR A 98 -5.72 15.94 4.38
CA TYR A 98 -5.56 16.59 3.08
C TYR A 98 -6.20 17.99 3.11
N PRO A 99 -5.48 19.03 3.57
CA PRO A 99 -6.04 20.39 3.67
C PRO A 99 -6.42 20.98 2.31
N LEU A 100 -5.82 20.49 1.22
CA LEU A 100 -6.15 20.88 -0.16
C LEU A 100 -7.59 20.49 -0.56
N LEU A 101 -8.24 19.57 0.16
CA LEU A 101 -9.62 19.17 -0.07
C LEU A 101 -10.63 20.31 0.20
N ALA A 102 -10.21 21.37 0.91
CA ALA A 102 -11.02 22.56 1.12
C ALA A 102 -11.21 23.37 -0.18
N ASP A 103 -10.22 23.34 -1.08
CA ASP A 103 -10.19 24.17 -2.28
C ASP A 103 -10.40 23.35 -3.56
N GLU A 104 -9.96 22.09 -3.60
CA GLU A 104 -9.97 21.23 -4.79
C GLU A 104 -10.47 19.81 -4.52
N PRO A 105 -11.16 19.18 -5.49
CA PRO A 105 -11.55 17.77 -5.38
C PRO A 105 -10.33 16.83 -5.48
N ILE A 106 -10.30 15.83 -4.62
CA ILE A 106 -9.25 14.81 -4.59
C ILE A 106 -9.84 13.42 -4.82
N TYR A 107 -9.05 12.55 -5.43
CA TYR A 107 -9.31 11.12 -5.50
C TYR A 107 -8.60 10.42 -4.36
N VAL A 108 -9.33 9.63 -3.56
CA VAL A 108 -8.78 8.84 -2.47
C VAL A 108 -8.84 7.36 -2.85
N LEU A 109 -7.76 6.62 -2.58
CA LEU A 109 -7.68 5.19 -2.84
C LEU A 109 -8.66 4.41 -1.96
N ASN A 110 -9.44 3.51 -2.56
CA ASN A 110 -10.35 2.63 -1.86
C ASN A 110 -9.60 1.56 -1.04
N ASP A 111 -10.31 0.90 -0.11
CA ASP A 111 -9.77 -0.27 0.60
C ASP A 111 -9.78 -1.49 -0.33
N ILE A 112 -8.71 -1.61 -1.12
CA ILE A 112 -8.48 -2.69 -2.08
C ILE A 112 -7.35 -3.61 -1.59
N SER A 113 -7.34 -4.85 -2.09
CA SER A 113 -6.33 -5.85 -1.71
C SER A 113 -4.92 -5.44 -2.15
N ARG A 114 -3.87 -5.97 -1.50
CA ARG A 114 -2.48 -5.69 -1.90
C ARG A 114 -2.22 -6.13 -3.34
N GLU A 115 -2.82 -7.25 -3.74
CA GLU A 115 -2.71 -7.77 -5.10
C GLU A 115 -3.31 -6.81 -6.14
N GLU A 116 -4.42 -6.15 -5.82
CA GLU A 116 -5.02 -5.12 -6.68
C GLU A 116 -4.16 -3.85 -6.74
N VAL A 117 -3.60 -3.42 -5.59
CA VAL A 117 -2.66 -2.29 -5.54
C VAL A 117 -1.41 -2.56 -6.37
N ASP A 118 -0.86 -3.78 -6.28
CA ASP A 118 0.34 -4.17 -7.03
C ASP A 118 0.08 -4.20 -8.53
N GLN A 119 -1.12 -4.59 -8.98
CA GLN A 119 -1.50 -4.52 -10.39
C GLN A 119 -1.58 -3.08 -10.91
N LEU A 120 -2.06 -2.15 -10.08
CA LEU A 120 -2.15 -0.74 -10.41
C LEU A 120 -0.79 -0.02 -10.31
N SER A 121 0.16 -0.59 -9.58
CA SER A 121 1.48 0.02 -9.33
C SER A 121 2.24 0.32 -10.62
N THR A 122 2.31 -0.64 -11.56
CA THR A 122 3.10 -0.49 -12.78
C THR A 122 2.50 0.52 -13.76
N PRO A 123 1.18 0.45 -14.07
CA PRO A 123 0.54 1.46 -14.92
C PRO A 123 0.64 2.87 -14.34
N ILE A 124 0.33 3.04 -13.05
CA ILE A 124 0.38 4.34 -12.37
C ILE A 124 1.81 4.88 -12.32
N ALA A 125 2.80 4.06 -11.94
CA ALA A 125 4.18 4.50 -11.87
C ALA A 125 4.70 4.95 -13.24
N ARG A 126 4.40 4.22 -14.33
CA ARG A 126 4.80 4.63 -15.68
C ARG A 126 4.17 5.96 -16.07
N ALA A 127 2.87 6.12 -15.87
CA ALA A 127 2.18 7.36 -16.20
C ALA A 127 2.69 8.54 -15.38
N LEU A 128 2.90 8.36 -14.07
CA LEU A 128 3.47 9.39 -13.19
C LEU A 128 4.91 9.76 -13.58
N LEU A 129 5.74 8.80 -13.99
CA LEU A 129 7.09 9.09 -14.46
C LEU A 129 7.07 9.97 -15.71
N VAL A 130 6.15 9.71 -16.65
CA VAL A 130 6.00 10.55 -17.86
C VAL A 130 5.51 11.95 -17.49
N ILE A 131 4.51 12.07 -16.61
CA ILE A 131 4.00 13.37 -16.13
C ILE A 131 5.10 14.14 -15.42
N SER A 132 5.82 13.50 -14.50
CA SER A 132 6.93 14.13 -13.76
C SER A 132 8.04 14.59 -14.69
N ALA A 133 8.40 13.80 -15.70
CA ALA A 133 9.40 14.18 -16.69
C ALA A 133 8.94 15.39 -17.52
N LEU A 134 7.67 15.44 -17.91
CA LEU A 134 7.10 16.56 -18.66
C LEU A 134 7.05 17.84 -17.80
N GLU A 135 6.57 17.73 -16.56
CA GLU A 135 6.53 18.86 -15.62
C GLU A 135 7.93 19.40 -15.33
N GLN A 136 8.91 18.52 -15.15
CA GLN A 136 10.31 18.92 -14.95
C GLN A 136 10.90 19.59 -16.19
N ALA A 137 10.64 19.08 -17.39
CA ALA A 137 11.10 19.71 -18.63
C ALA A 137 10.45 21.08 -18.90
N MET A 138 9.22 21.28 -18.46
CA MET A 138 8.52 22.57 -18.55
C MET A 138 8.99 23.57 -17.49
N ALA A 139 9.32 23.10 -16.29
CA ALA A 139 9.77 23.94 -15.19
C ALA A 139 11.26 24.31 -15.28
N ASP A 140 12.10 23.42 -15.81
CA ASP A 140 13.55 23.62 -15.93
C ASP A 140 14.09 23.02 -17.25
N PRO A 141 14.16 23.83 -18.33
CA PRO A 141 14.65 23.39 -19.64
C PRO A 141 16.13 22.96 -19.63
N GLU A 142 16.94 23.45 -18.69
CA GLU A 142 18.37 23.12 -18.59
C GLU A 142 18.58 21.76 -17.93
N ALA A 143 17.78 21.39 -16.92
CA ALA A 143 17.82 20.07 -16.29
C ALA A 143 17.41 18.94 -17.24
N ALA A 144 16.48 19.20 -18.18
CA ALA A 144 16.06 18.24 -19.20
C ALA A 144 17.19 17.87 -20.19
N ALA A 145 18.13 18.79 -20.45
CA ALA A 145 19.27 18.56 -21.33
C ALA A 145 20.38 17.69 -20.68
N ALA A 146 20.43 17.61 -19.35
CA ALA A 146 21.41 16.81 -18.60
C ALA A 146 21.00 15.34 -18.42
N MET A 147 19.78 14.97 -18.82
CA MET A 147 19.22 13.61 -18.73
C MET A 147 19.40 12.80 -20.04
N GLY A 148 20.09 13.37 -21.04
CA GLY A 148 20.40 12.73 -22.33
C GLY A 148 21.76 12.04 -22.37
#